data_AF-A0A7S1WM50-F1
#
_entry.id   AF-A0A7S1WM50-F1
#
_cell.length_a   1.000
_cell.length_b   1.000
_cell.length_c   1.000
_cell.angle_alpha   90.00
_cell.angle_beta   90.00
_cell.angle_gamma   90.00
#
_symmetry.space_group_name_H-M   'P 1'
#
loop_
_entity.id
_entity.type
_entity.pdbx_description
1 polymer ?
#
loop_
_entity_poly.entity_id
_entity_poly.type
_entity_poly.pdbx_seq_one_letter_code
_entity_poly.pdbx_strand_id
1 'polypeptide(L)'
;ARAEAYRDRPESFVFDKDKVLKEQEQANDQKEAKAKRERREEFDIGWKVEHIPHCMGVASRLQSPVTQGMCCLVLQDDNTVRLSSTVEPAAAVNLEYLAVALQVRQRDQREPLFSLDPVDAANPKDSMQVKRFEPAWLAGTSVGEVLFQSDYHLK
;
A
#
# COMPACT_ATOMS: atom_id res chain seq x y z
N ALA A 1 31.16 -53.20 2.71
CA ALA A 1 29.87 -53.42 2.01
C ALA A 1 28.80 -52.43 2.48
N ARG A 2 28.92 -51.13 2.13
CA ARG A 2 27.89 -50.14 2.49
C ARG A 2 27.94 -48.88 1.61
N ALA A 3 27.98 -49.06 0.28
CA ALA A 3 28.06 -47.93 -0.66
C ALA A 3 27.13 -48.08 -1.89
N GLU A 4 26.09 -48.92 -1.84
CA GLU A 4 25.25 -49.23 -3.02
C GLU A 4 23.73 -49.13 -2.77
N ALA A 5 23.29 -48.15 -1.98
CA ALA A 5 21.84 -48.00 -1.70
C ALA A 5 21.22 -46.68 -2.18
N TYR A 6 21.88 -45.92 -3.05
CA TYR A 6 21.42 -44.57 -3.45
C TYR A 6 21.50 -44.30 -4.96
N ARG A 7 21.32 -45.30 -5.82
CA ARG A 7 21.32 -45.09 -7.28
C ARG A 7 20.03 -45.32 -8.02
N ASP A 8 18.92 -45.67 -7.36
CA ASP A 8 17.70 -46.02 -8.08
C ASP A 8 16.43 -45.52 -7.38
N ARG A 9 16.26 -44.19 -7.32
CA ARG A 9 14.90 -43.63 -7.16
C ARG A 9 14.38 -43.25 -8.55
N PRO A 10 13.28 -43.86 -9.00
CA PRO A 10 12.72 -43.53 -10.30
C PRO A 10 12.19 -42.09 -10.30
N GLU A 11 12.61 -41.30 -11.30
CA GLU A 11 12.21 -39.90 -11.51
C GLU A 11 10.68 -39.72 -11.60
N SER A 12 9.94 -40.79 -11.91
CA SER A 12 8.48 -40.83 -11.94
C SER A 12 7.83 -40.54 -10.57
N PHE A 13 8.50 -40.83 -9.45
CA PHE A 13 7.94 -40.61 -8.11
C PHE A 13 8.04 -39.15 -7.64
N VAL A 14 8.94 -38.37 -8.23
CA VAL A 14 9.08 -36.93 -7.94
C VAL A 14 8.07 -36.14 -8.76
N PHE A 15 7.90 -36.48 -10.04
CA PHE A 15 6.95 -35.86 -10.95
C PHE A 15 5.48 -35.97 -10.48
N ASP A 16 5.11 -37.10 -9.89
CA ASP A 16 3.75 -37.35 -9.41
C ASP A 16 3.43 -36.52 -8.15
N LYS A 17 4.42 -36.33 -7.27
CA LYS A 17 4.29 -35.48 -6.07
C LYS A 17 4.14 -34.01 -6.42
N ASP A 18 4.90 -33.51 -7.39
CA ASP A 18 4.81 -32.11 -7.81
C ASP A 18 3.47 -31.79 -8.48
N LYS A 19 2.90 -32.76 -9.20
CA LYS A 19 1.56 -32.65 -9.80
C LYS A 19 0.48 -32.63 -8.73
N VAL A 20 0.53 -33.56 -7.77
CA VAL A 20 -0.41 -33.62 -6.64
C VAL A 20 -0.32 -32.35 -5.79
N LEU A 21 0.89 -31.83 -5.53
CA LEU A 21 1.08 -30.61 -4.76
C LEU A 21 0.45 -29.38 -5.45
N LYS A 22 0.64 -29.23 -6.77
CA LYS A 22 0.04 -28.14 -7.55
C LYS A 22 -1.49 -28.22 -7.60
N GLU A 23 -2.05 -29.41 -7.74
CA GLU A 23 -3.51 -29.61 -7.73
C GLU A 23 -4.09 -29.28 -6.34
N GLN A 24 -3.35 -29.57 -5.28
CA GLN A 24 -3.74 -29.31 -3.90
C GLN A 24 -3.63 -27.81 -3.54
N GLU A 25 -2.59 -27.13 -4.03
CA GLU A 25 -2.45 -25.67 -3.95
C GLU A 25 -3.59 -24.96 -4.68
N GLN A 26 -3.90 -25.36 -5.93
CA GLN A 26 -5.03 -24.80 -6.68
C GLN A 26 -6.38 -25.01 -5.97
N ALA A 27 -6.58 -26.19 -5.35
CA ALA A 27 -7.80 -26.46 -4.59
C ALA A 27 -7.89 -25.60 -3.32
N ASN A 28 -6.77 -25.29 -2.67
CA ASN A 28 -6.72 -24.41 -1.51
C ASN A 28 -6.96 -22.95 -1.91
N ASP A 29 -6.36 -22.48 -3.00
CA ASP A 29 -6.57 -21.13 -3.53
C ASP A 29 -8.03 -20.88 -3.89
N GLN A 30 -8.70 -21.87 -4.49
CA GLN A 30 -10.13 -21.78 -4.81
C GLN A 30 -11.00 -21.72 -3.55
N LYS A 31 -10.69 -22.51 -2.52
CA LYS A 31 -11.39 -22.47 -1.23
C LYS A 31 -11.19 -21.13 -0.54
N GLU A 32 -9.97 -20.61 -0.55
CA GLU A 32 -9.66 -19.33 0.08
C GLU A 32 -10.31 -18.17 -0.67
N ALA A 33 -10.30 -18.19 -2.01
CA ALA A 33 -10.99 -17.20 -2.84
C ALA A 33 -12.50 -17.19 -2.57
N LYS A 34 -13.12 -18.38 -2.45
CA LYS A 34 -14.53 -18.53 -2.11
C LYS A 34 -14.83 -17.98 -0.71
N ALA A 35 -14.03 -18.35 0.30
CA ALA A 35 -14.19 -17.86 1.67
C ALA A 35 -13.91 -16.35 1.80
N LYS A 36 -13.01 -15.79 0.99
CA LYS A 36 -12.80 -14.34 0.89
C LYS A 36 -14.00 -13.66 0.26
N ARG A 37 -14.58 -14.23 -0.80
CA ARG A 37 -15.77 -13.69 -1.45
C ARG A 37 -16.99 -13.71 -0.53
N GLU A 38 -17.26 -14.83 0.13
CA GLU A 38 -18.38 -14.97 1.07
C GLU A 38 -18.24 -13.97 2.22
N ARG A 39 -17.05 -13.81 2.79
CA ARG A 39 -16.80 -12.77 3.82
C ARG A 39 -16.93 -11.34 3.30
N ARG A 40 -16.54 -11.08 2.05
CA ARG A 40 -16.74 -9.74 1.45
C ARG A 40 -18.21 -9.41 1.27
N GLU A 41 -19.02 -10.40 0.90
CA GLU A 41 -20.47 -10.26 0.75
C GLU A 41 -21.18 -10.16 2.12
N GLU A 42 -20.75 -10.97 3.11
CA GLU A 42 -21.33 -10.99 4.47
C GLU A 42 -21.04 -9.71 5.27
N PHE A 43 -19.81 -9.22 5.21
CA PHE A 43 -19.36 -8.08 6.01
C PHE A 43 -19.31 -6.77 5.21
N ASP A 44 -19.83 -6.78 3.98
CA ASP A 44 -19.79 -5.63 3.06
C ASP A 44 -18.37 -5.07 2.87
N ILE A 45 -17.37 -5.97 2.88
CA ILE A 45 -15.94 -5.63 2.81
C ILE A 45 -15.56 -5.45 1.34
N GLY A 46 -15.51 -4.20 0.91
CA GLY A 46 -15.03 -3.83 -0.42
C GLY A 46 -15.46 -2.42 -0.78
N TRP A 47 -14.66 -1.75 -1.62
CA TRP A 47 -15.06 -0.47 -2.18
C TRP A 47 -16.24 -0.69 -3.12
N LYS A 48 -17.46 -0.32 -2.70
CA LYS A 48 -18.56 -0.24 -3.66
C LYS A 48 -18.30 0.93 -4.57
N VAL A 49 -18.50 0.73 -5.87
CA VAL A 49 -18.26 1.76 -6.90
C VAL A 49 -19.02 3.06 -6.59
N GLU A 50 -20.22 2.94 -6.05
CA GLU A 50 -21.07 4.05 -5.58
C GLU A 50 -20.50 4.87 -4.41
N HIS A 51 -19.54 4.31 -3.64
CA HIS A 51 -18.86 4.99 -2.53
C HIS A 51 -17.46 5.50 -2.91
N ILE A 52 -17.00 5.24 -4.13
CA ILE A 52 -15.72 5.79 -4.61
C ILE A 52 -15.93 7.29 -4.85
N PRO A 53 -15.18 8.18 -4.17
CA PRO A 53 -15.33 9.61 -4.38
C PRO A 53 -15.08 9.99 -5.84
N HIS A 54 -16.13 10.45 -6.52
CA HIS A 54 -16.01 10.87 -7.92
C HIS A 54 -15.39 12.27 -7.99
N CYS A 55 -14.21 12.35 -8.60
CA CYS A 55 -13.48 13.62 -8.82
C CYS A 55 -14.03 14.47 -9.99
N MET A 56 -15.09 14.01 -10.67
CA MET A 56 -15.65 14.68 -11.86
C MET A 56 -16.04 16.15 -11.61
N GLY A 57 -16.62 16.45 -10.45
CA GLY A 57 -17.01 17.82 -10.11
C GLY A 57 -15.82 18.77 -9.89
N VAL A 58 -14.68 18.25 -9.47
CA VAL A 58 -13.43 19.01 -9.33
C VAL A 58 -12.74 19.14 -10.69
N ALA A 59 -12.67 18.04 -11.44
CA ALA A 59 -12.05 18.02 -12.76
C ALA A 59 -12.75 18.95 -13.78
N SER A 60 -14.09 19.06 -13.70
CA SER A 60 -14.88 19.99 -14.51
C SER A 60 -14.55 21.46 -14.21
N ARG A 61 -14.36 21.84 -12.93
CA ARG A 61 -13.97 23.21 -12.54
C ARG A 61 -12.56 23.56 -13.01
N LEU A 62 -11.68 22.57 -13.10
CA LEU A 62 -10.30 22.73 -13.54
C LEU A 62 -10.15 22.74 -15.07
N GLN A 63 -11.24 22.62 -15.84
CA GLN A 63 -11.22 22.57 -17.31
C GLN A 63 -10.24 21.53 -17.86
N SER A 64 -9.99 20.46 -17.10
CA SER A 64 -9.06 19.43 -17.50
C SER A 64 -9.68 18.58 -18.60
N PRO A 65 -8.94 18.24 -19.68
CA PRO A 65 -9.37 17.23 -20.63
C PRO A 65 -9.32 15.87 -19.92
N VAL A 66 -10.39 15.52 -19.20
CA VAL A 66 -10.50 14.24 -18.50
C VAL A 66 -10.59 13.14 -19.55
N THR A 67 -9.51 12.39 -19.71
CA THR A 67 -9.54 11.13 -20.45
C THR A 67 -10.48 10.21 -19.68
N GLN A 68 -11.44 9.60 -20.37
CA GLN A 68 -12.48 8.76 -19.78
C GLN A 68 -11.84 7.68 -18.88
N GLY A 69 -12.00 7.76 -17.55
CA GLY A 69 -11.35 6.85 -16.59
C GLY A 69 -10.94 7.50 -15.27
N MET A 70 -10.13 6.79 -14.48
CA MET A 70 -9.52 7.31 -13.26
C MET A 70 -8.37 8.26 -13.61
N CYS A 71 -8.26 9.38 -12.89
CA CYS A 71 -7.21 10.37 -13.06
C CYS A 71 -6.35 10.51 -11.81
N CYS A 72 -5.08 10.87 -12.00
CA CYS A 72 -4.11 11.17 -10.95
C CYS A 72 -3.49 12.55 -11.16
N LEU A 73 -2.90 13.10 -10.09
CA LEU A 73 -1.99 14.23 -10.20
C LEU A 73 -0.57 13.70 -10.43
N VAL A 74 0.15 14.27 -11.38
CA VAL A 74 1.55 13.94 -11.68
C VAL A 74 2.38 15.20 -11.47
N LEU A 75 3.45 15.09 -10.67
CA LEU A 75 4.46 16.13 -10.54
C LEU A 75 5.42 16.05 -11.74
N GLN A 76 5.60 17.15 -12.45
CA GLN A 76 6.55 17.28 -13.57
C GLN A 76 7.94 17.72 -13.07
N ASP A 77 8.95 17.54 -13.91
CA ASP A 77 10.35 17.92 -13.60
C ASP A 77 10.54 19.43 -13.35
N ASP A 78 9.62 20.26 -13.85
CA ASP A 78 9.60 21.71 -13.65
C ASP A 78 8.85 22.14 -12.36
N ASN A 79 8.55 21.19 -11.47
CA ASN A 79 7.75 21.36 -10.26
C ASN A 79 6.28 21.80 -10.50
N THR A 80 5.76 21.62 -11.72
CA THR A 80 4.33 21.83 -11.98
C THR A 80 3.53 20.55 -11.73
N VAL A 81 2.25 20.72 -11.38
CA VAL A 81 1.32 19.60 -11.16
C VAL A 81 0.33 19.56 -12.33
N ARG A 82 0.20 18.39 -12.97
CA ARG A 82 -0.80 18.16 -14.03
C ARG A 82 -1.72 17.00 -13.69
N LEU A 83 -2.93 17.03 -14.24
CA LEU A 83 -3.82 15.86 -14.26
C LEU A 83 -3.39 14.89 -15.38
N SER A 84 -3.39 13.60 -15.08
CA SER A 84 -3.10 12.53 -16.04
C SER A 84 -4.03 11.34 -15.83
N SER A 85 -4.11 10.44 -16.82
CA SER A 85 -4.76 9.15 -16.66
C SER A 85 -3.92 8.23 -15.76
N THR A 86 -4.57 7.38 -14.94
CA THR A 86 -3.90 6.44 -14.00
C THR A 86 -3.19 5.26 -14.69
N VAL A 87 -2.89 5.34 -15.99
CA VAL A 87 -2.12 4.30 -16.71
C VAL A 87 -0.71 4.11 -16.15
N GLU A 88 -0.18 5.11 -15.43
CA GLU A 88 1.13 5.05 -14.78
C GLU A 88 1.01 5.42 -13.29
N PRO A 89 0.71 4.46 -12.40
CA PRO A 89 0.51 4.72 -10.98
C PRO A 89 1.80 5.16 -10.26
N ALA A 90 2.99 4.82 -10.79
CA ALA A 90 4.27 5.25 -10.22
C ALA A 90 4.51 6.76 -10.36
N ALA A 91 3.90 7.40 -11.37
CA ALA A 91 3.97 8.84 -11.58
C ALA A 91 2.87 9.61 -10.82
N ALA A 92 1.93 8.90 -10.19
CA ALA A 92 0.80 9.49 -9.50
C ALA A 92 1.17 9.92 -8.07
N VAL A 93 0.88 11.18 -7.73
CA VAL A 93 0.95 11.70 -6.37
C VAL A 93 -0.24 11.16 -5.58
N ASN A 94 0.03 10.59 -4.40
CA ASN A 94 -1.03 10.24 -3.45
C ASN A 94 -1.75 11.52 -3.01
N LEU A 95 -3.03 11.65 -3.37
CA LEU A 95 -3.83 12.85 -3.10
C LEU A 95 -4.04 13.07 -1.60
N GLU A 96 -4.14 12.00 -0.81
CA GLU A 96 -4.27 12.12 0.64
C GLU A 96 -2.98 12.67 1.25
N TYR A 97 -1.82 12.21 0.77
CA TYR A 97 -0.55 12.77 1.21
C TYR A 97 -0.43 14.24 0.87
N LEU A 98 -0.72 14.61 -0.39
CA LEU A 98 -0.66 15.99 -0.83
C LEU A 98 -1.62 16.88 -0.02
N ALA A 99 -2.85 16.44 0.19
CA ALA A 99 -3.84 17.18 0.97
C ALA A 99 -3.39 17.40 2.42
N VAL A 100 -2.83 16.36 3.07
CA VAL A 100 -2.28 16.48 4.42
C VAL A 100 -1.07 17.40 4.45
N ALA A 101 -0.12 17.26 3.53
CA ALA A 101 1.05 18.14 3.46
C ALA A 101 0.64 19.61 3.29
N LEU A 102 -0.34 19.89 2.42
CA LEU A 102 -0.90 21.23 2.26
C LEU A 102 -1.63 21.72 3.50
N GLN A 103 -2.39 20.86 4.18
CA GLN A 103 -3.10 21.21 5.42
C GLN A 103 -2.13 21.54 6.55
N VAL A 104 -1.06 20.75 6.72
CA VAL A 104 0.00 21.01 7.70
C VAL A 104 0.75 22.30 7.34
N ARG A 105 1.07 22.51 6.06
CA ARG A 105 1.69 23.76 5.59
C ARG A 105 0.82 24.97 5.87
N GLN A 106 -0.49 24.87 5.65
CA GLN A 106 -1.42 25.97 5.89
C GLN A 106 -1.58 26.29 7.38
N ARG A 107 -1.74 25.26 8.22
CA ARG A 107 -2.05 25.41 9.66
C ARG A 107 -0.82 25.60 10.53
N ASP A 108 0.22 24.82 10.27
CA ASP A 108 1.41 24.70 11.10
C ASP A 108 2.65 25.35 10.45
N GLN A 109 2.52 25.93 9.23
CA GLN A 109 3.59 26.64 8.50
C GLN A 109 4.86 25.81 8.29
N ARG A 110 4.71 24.49 8.24
CA ARG A 110 5.82 23.53 8.14
C ARG A 110 5.41 22.29 7.37
N GLU A 111 6.37 21.42 7.09
CA GLU A 111 6.12 20.09 6.53
C GLU A 111 5.73 19.10 7.63
N PRO A 112 4.90 18.09 7.32
CA PRO A 112 4.72 16.95 8.21
C PRO A 112 6.06 16.23 8.42
N LEU A 113 6.35 15.89 9.67
CA LEU A 113 7.57 15.22 10.07
C LEU A 113 7.23 13.98 10.90
N PHE A 114 7.93 12.88 10.60
CA PHE A 114 7.76 11.60 11.25
C PHE A 114 9.13 11.06 11.70
N SER A 115 9.18 10.55 12.93
CA SER A 115 10.41 9.95 13.47
C SER A 115 10.13 8.83 14.48
N LEU A 116 11.10 7.94 14.65
CA LEU A 116 11.17 7.03 15.78
C LEU A 116 12.11 7.63 16.81
N ASP A 117 11.53 8.14 17.90
CA ASP A 117 12.30 8.74 18.98
C ASP A 117 12.51 7.70 20.09
N PRO A 118 13.71 7.58 20.67
CA PRO A 118 13.92 6.74 21.84
C PRO A 118 13.16 7.34 23.04
N VAL A 119 12.46 6.50 23.79
CA VAL A 119 11.79 6.87 25.05
C VAL A 119 12.79 7.40 26.08
N ASP A 120 13.96 6.77 26.18
CA ASP A 120 15.10 7.25 26.96
C ASP A 120 16.20 7.78 26.02
N ALA A 121 16.25 9.11 25.91
CA ALA A 121 17.27 9.80 25.14
C ALA A 121 18.69 9.63 25.71
N ALA A 122 18.83 9.23 26.99
CA ALA A 122 20.14 8.98 27.59
C ALA A 122 20.73 7.62 27.18
N ASN A 123 19.88 6.63 26.89
CA ASN A 123 20.28 5.29 26.42
C ASN A 123 19.51 4.86 25.16
N PRO A 124 19.74 5.52 24.01
CA PRO A 124 18.93 5.35 22.81
C PRO A 124 19.00 3.96 22.17
N LYS A 125 20.03 3.16 22.47
CA LYS A 125 20.22 1.81 21.88
C LYS A 125 19.39 0.71 22.56
N ASP A 126 19.14 0.84 23.86
CA ASP A 126 18.38 -0.14 24.65
C ASP A 126 16.98 0.37 24.99
N SER A 127 16.67 1.61 24.60
CA SER A 127 15.38 2.22 24.79
C SER A 127 14.36 1.70 23.78
N MET A 128 13.12 1.51 24.24
CA MET A 128 11.97 1.43 23.35
C MET A 128 11.89 2.69 22.47
N GLN A 129 11.40 2.53 21.24
CA GLN A 129 11.16 3.63 20.32
C GLN A 129 9.67 3.97 20.27
N VAL A 130 9.36 5.25 20.19
CA VAL A 130 8.00 5.76 20.04
C VAL A 130 7.87 6.50 18.71
N LYS A 131 6.73 6.29 18.05
CA LYS A 131 6.38 7.05 16.85
C LYS A 131 6.07 8.48 17.23
N ARG A 132 6.78 9.42 16.63
CA ARG A 132 6.51 10.84 16.74
C ARG A 132 5.90 11.35 15.46
N PHE A 133 4.84 12.12 15.63
CA PHE A 133 4.10 12.76 14.56
C PHE A 133 4.14 14.25 14.78
N GLU A 134 4.53 14.95 13.74
CA GLU A 134 4.65 16.39 13.77
C GLU A 134 3.96 16.97 12.55
N PRO A 135 2.77 17.57 12.69
CA PRO A 135 2.07 17.91 13.94
C PRO A 135 1.39 16.73 14.65
N ALA A 136 1.23 16.85 15.97
CA ALA A 136 0.73 15.78 16.84
C ALA A 136 -0.70 15.33 16.50
N TRP A 137 -1.50 16.18 15.86
CA TRP A 137 -2.86 15.84 15.45
C TRP A 137 -2.92 14.78 14.34
N LEU A 138 -1.80 14.47 13.69
CA LEU A 138 -1.71 13.35 12.74
C LEU A 138 -1.67 11.99 13.45
N ALA A 139 -1.24 11.94 14.72
CA ALA A 139 -1.17 10.70 15.48
C ALA A 139 -2.56 10.11 15.70
N GLY A 140 -2.68 8.79 15.55
CA GLY A 140 -3.95 8.08 15.72
C GLY A 140 -4.95 8.26 14.56
N THR A 141 -4.58 8.98 13.51
CA THR A 141 -5.34 9.01 12.25
C THR A 141 -4.83 7.92 11.30
N SER A 142 -5.72 7.33 10.51
CA SER A 142 -5.33 6.33 9.50
C SER A 142 -4.31 6.90 8.51
N VAL A 143 -4.53 8.14 8.08
CA VAL A 143 -3.64 8.83 7.14
C VAL A 143 -2.27 9.07 7.76
N GLY A 144 -2.20 9.62 8.99
CA GLY A 144 -0.94 9.86 9.67
C GLY A 144 -0.09 8.60 9.82
N GLU A 145 -0.69 7.46 10.14
CA GLU A 145 0.00 6.17 10.24
C GLU A 145 0.55 5.67 8.89
N VAL A 146 -0.21 5.83 7.80
CA VAL A 146 0.24 5.49 6.45
C VAL A 146 1.41 6.38 6.02
N LEU A 147 1.35 7.68 6.34
CA LEU A 147 2.43 8.62 6.03
C LEU A 147 3.68 8.33 6.82
N PHE A 148 3.55 7.99 8.10
CA PHE A 148 4.65 7.56 8.94
C PHE A 148 5.37 6.34 8.33
N GLN A 149 4.61 5.33 7.92
CA GLN A 149 5.19 4.13 7.30
C GLN A 149 5.88 4.46 5.98
N SER A 150 5.27 5.31 5.15
CA SER A 150 5.82 5.72 3.86
C SER A 150 7.14 6.48 4.03
N ASP A 151 7.17 7.48 4.92
CA ASP A 151 8.37 8.27 5.20
C ASP A 151 9.50 7.42 5.79
N TYR A 152 9.17 6.47 6.68
CA TYR A 152 10.16 5.55 7.23
C TYR A 152 10.73 4.58 6.18
N HIS A 153 9.91 4.08 5.26
CA HIS A 153 10.37 3.19 4.18
C HIS A 153 11.19 3.90 3.10
N LEU A 154 11.05 5.23 2.98
CA LEU A 154 11.78 6.05 2.00
C LEU A 154 13.10 6.63 2.56
N LYS A 155 13.36 6.47 3.86
CA LYS A 155 14.60 6.87 4.55
C LYS A 155 15.61 5.73 4.58
#